data_AF-A0A212LYZ6-F1
#
_entry.id   AF-A0A212LYZ6-F1
#
_cell.length_a   1.000
_cell.length_b   1.000
_cell.length_c   1.000
_cell.angle_alpha   90.00
_cell.angle_beta   90.00
_cell.angle_gamma   90.00
#
_symmetry.space_group_name_H-M   'P 1'
#
loop_
_entity.id
_entity.type
_entity.pdbx_description
1 polymer ?
#
loop_
_entity_poly.entity_id
_entity_poly.type
_entity_poly.pdbx_seq_one_letter_code
_entity_poly.pdbx_strand_id
1 'polypeptide(L)'
;MKKLQVLAGVLFLFALITCAMLPAQAIFTAVTNTDKVKLLSEPTAAAAVVKVLKLGDIVKVYEKSPDGQFWEVEHKGSHGWIMIHFLSPKDHRQPSYF
;
A
#
# COMPACT_ATOMS: atom_id res chain seq x y z
N MET A 1 -26.28 -39.21 14.27
CA MET A 1 -26.25 -38.72 12.87
C MET A 1 -26.65 -37.25 12.72
N LYS A 2 -27.73 -36.75 13.37
CA LYS A 2 -28.12 -35.32 13.29
C LYS A 2 -27.09 -34.31 13.82
N LYS A 3 -26.38 -34.62 14.91
CA LYS A 3 -25.37 -33.71 15.52
C LYS A 3 -24.13 -33.49 14.64
N LEU A 4 -23.74 -34.50 13.85
CA LEU A 4 -22.59 -34.43 12.94
C LEU A 4 -22.91 -33.60 11.69
N GLN A 5 -24.15 -33.66 11.20
CA GLN A 5 -24.62 -32.84 10.09
C GLN A 5 -24.78 -31.36 10.48
N VAL A 6 -25.20 -31.07 11.71
CA VAL A 6 -25.22 -29.69 12.25
C VAL A 6 -23.80 -29.15 12.42
N LEU A 7 -22.87 -29.96 12.93
CA LEU A 7 -21.46 -29.55 13.08
C LEU A 7 -20.80 -29.26 11.73
N ALA A 8 -21.02 -30.12 10.73
CA ALA A 8 -20.50 -29.93 9.38
C ALA A 8 -21.11 -28.69 8.70
N GLY A 9 -22.41 -28.43 8.89
CA GLY A 9 -23.07 -27.23 8.37
C GLY A 9 -22.55 -25.94 9.01
N VAL A 10 -22.29 -25.92 10.32
CA VAL A 10 -21.70 -24.77 11.01
C VAL A 10 -20.25 -24.54 10.58
N LEU A 11 -19.45 -25.58 10.39
CA LEU A 11 -18.07 -25.46 9.90
C LEU A 11 -18.02 -24.91 8.45
N PHE A 12 -18.96 -25.34 7.60
CA PHE A 12 -19.08 -24.88 6.22
C PHE A 12 -19.57 -23.42 6.15
N LEU A 13 -20.47 -23.01 7.07
CA LEU A 13 -20.90 -21.63 7.22
C LEU A 13 -19.76 -20.72 7.74
N PHE A 14 -18.92 -21.23 8.65
CA PHE A 14 -17.75 -20.52 9.16
C PHE A 14 -16.65 -20.34 8.10
N ALA A 15 -16.45 -21.33 7.22
CA ALA A 15 -15.53 -21.24 6.10
C ALA A 15 -16.00 -20.29 4.97
N LEU A 16 -17.32 -20.08 4.83
CA LEU A 16 -17.87 -19.09 3.89
C LEU A 16 -17.75 -17.65 4.40
N ILE A 17 -17.79 -17.44 5.72
CA ILE A 17 -17.69 -16.11 6.34
C ILE A 17 -16.25 -15.55 6.28
N THR A 18 -15.22 -16.39 6.27
CA THR A 18 -13.82 -15.92 6.17
C THR A 18 -13.41 -15.50 4.76
N CYS A 19 -14.19 -15.83 3.73
CA CYS A 19 -13.83 -15.57 2.33
C CYS A 19 -14.13 -14.11 1.88
N ALA A 20 -14.88 -13.31 2.66
CA ALA A 20 -15.51 -12.08 2.16
C ALA A 20 -14.87 -10.74 2.59
N MET A 21 -13.75 -10.72 3.34
CA MET A 21 -13.07 -9.48 3.72
C MET A 21 -11.60 -9.48 3.30
N LEU A 22 -11.36 -9.46 1.98
CA LEU A 22 -10.09 -8.93 1.50
C LEU A 22 -10.24 -7.40 1.47
N PRO A 23 -9.45 -6.63 2.22
CA PRO A 23 -9.42 -5.19 2.03
C PRO A 23 -8.91 -4.93 0.61
N ALA A 24 -9.75 -4.37 -0.26
CA ALA A 24 -9.29 -3.86 -1.54
C ALA A 24 -8.41 -2.64 -1.26
N GLN A 25 -7.09 -2.82 -1.21
CA GLN A 25 -6.19 -1.66 -1.15
C GLN A 25 -6.33 -0.88 -2.47
N ALA A 26 -6.66 0.40 -2.35
CA ALA A 26 -6.77 1.28 -3.51
C ALA A 26 -5.35 1.60 -4.02
N ILE A 27 -5.08 1.25 -5.28
CA ILE A 27 -3.90 1.71 -5.98
C ILE A 27 -4.15 3.13 -6.48
N PHE A 28 -3.27 4.07 -6.16
CA PHE A 28 -3.38 5.47 -6.58
C PHE A 28 -2.01 6.07 -6.93
N THR A 29 -1.99 7.31 -7.44
CA THR A 29 -0.74 8.03 -7.73
C THR A 29 -0.45 9.09 -6.68
N ALA A 30 0.81 9.22 -6.29
CA ALA A 30 1.30 10.30 -5.45
C ALA A 30 2.47 11.04 -6.13
N VAL A 31 2.76 12.25 -5.65
CA VAL A 31 3.86 13.08 -6.11
C VAL A 31 4.84 13.27 -4.97
N THR A 32 6.13 13.16 -5.25
CA THR A 32 7.18 13.53 -4.28
C THR A 32 7.14 15.04 -4.03
N ASN A 33 7.11 15.43 -2.75
CA ASN A 33 6.94 16.83 -2.33
C ASN A 33 8.24 17.51 -1.91
N THR A 34 9.38 16.81 -2.03
CA THR A 34 10.71 17.33 -1.76
C THR A 34 11.73 16.65 -2.68
N ASP A 35 12.95 17.20 -2.72
CA ASP A 35 14.06 16.62 -3.46
C ASP A 35 14.78 15.52 -2.66
N LYS A 36 15.50 14.65 -3.39
CA LYS A 36 16.32 13.56 -2.85
C LYS A 36 15.55 12.55 -2.00
N VAL A 37 14.31 12.25 -2.38
CA VAL A 37 13.48 11.23 -1.71
C VAL A 37 14.07 9.85 -1.97
N LYS A 38 14.33 9.07 -0.92
CA LYS A 38 14.91 7.73 -1.03
C LYS A 38 13.81 6.69 -1.25
N LEU A 39 13.92 5.91 -2.32
CA LEU A 39 13.21 4.66 -2.51
C LEU A 39 14.01 3.55 -1.85
N LEU A 40 13.45 2.94 -0.82
CA LEU A 40 14.10 1.97 0.05
C LEU A 40 13.71 0.55 -0.33
N SER A 41 14.59 -0.43 -0.09
CA SER A 41 14.30 -1.84 -0.36
C SER A 41 13.27 -2.43 0.61
N GLU A 42 13.18 -1.87 1.82
CA GLU A 42 12.31 -2.32 2.91
C GLU A 42 11.70 -1.10 3.62
N PRO A 43 10.57 -1.25 4.35
CA PRO A 43 9.91 -0.15 5.06
C PRO A 43 10.61 0.20 6.39
N THR A 44 11.91 0.53 6.31
CA THR A 44 12.70 0.98 7.45
C THR A 44 13.73 2.01 7.02
N ALA A 45 13.99 3.01 7.88
CA ALA A 45 14.91 4.11 7.57
C ALA A 45 16.37 3.65 7.32
N ALA A 46 16.73 2.45 7.81
CA ALA A 46 18.05 1.86 7.65
C ALA A 46 18.20 0.98 6.40
N ALA A 47 17.13 0.79 5.62
CA ALA A 47 17.14 -0.06 4.44
C ALA A 47 18.07 0.47 3.34
N ALA A 48 18.48 -0.42 2.45
CA ALA A 48 19.27 -0.07 1.28
C ALA A 48 18.46 0.87 0.36
N VAL A 49 19.15 1.86 -0.22
CA VAL A 49 18.54 2.78 -1.18
C VAL A 49 18.57 2.16 -2.56
N VAL A 50 17.38 1.88 -3.12
CA VAL A 50 17.18 1.37 -4.48
C VAL A 50 17.35 2.49 -5.51
N LYS A 51 16.77 3.67 -5.22
CA LYS A 51 16.79 4.84 -6.11
C LYS A 51 16.59 6.11 -5.29
N VAL A 52 17.06 7.24 -5.82
CA VAL A 52 16.76 8.58 -5.30
C VAL A 52 15.89 9.33 -6.31
N LEU A 53 14.75 9.84 -5.84
CA LEU A 53 13.75 10.56 -6.63
C LEU A 53 13.89 12.07 -6.41
N LYS A 54 13.43 12.85 -7.39
CA LYS A 54 13.43 14.31 -7.36
C LYS A 54 12.05 14.84 -7.05
N LEU A 55 11.98 16.09 -6.58
CA LEU A 55 10.72 16.81 -6.38
C LEU A 55 9.85 16.73 -7.65
N GLY A 56 8.58 16.39 -7.48
CA GLY A 56 7.62 16.30 -8.58
C GLY A 56 7.58 14.95 -9.29
N ASP A 57 8.48 14.02 -9.00
CA ASP A 57 8.38 12.65 -9.52
C ASP A 57 7.06 12.00 -9.10
N ILE A 58 6.36 11.39 -10.05
CA ILE A 58 5.09 10.69 -9.85
C ILE A 58 5.38 9.22 -9.57
N VAL A 59 4.77 8.69 -8.51
CA VAL A 59 4.86 7.28 -8.14
C VAL A 59 3.47 6.65 -8.07
N LYS A 60 3.41 5.35 -8.34
CA LYS A 60 2.22 4.53 -8.11
C LYS A 60 2.32 3.91 -6.73
N VAL A 61 1.32 4.12 -5.88
CA VAL A 61 1.24 3.63 -4.50
C VAL A 61 0.36 2.38 -4.45
N TYR A 62 0.84 1.34 -3.76
CA TYR A 62 0.14 0.05 -3.63
C TYR A 62 -0.43 -0.16 -2.23
N GLU A 63 0.43 -0.13 -1.22
CA GLU A 63 0.01 -0.41 0.15
C GLU A 63 0.81 0.39 1.18
N LYS A 64 0.35 0.30 2.42
CA LYS A 64 0.96 0.92 3.59
C LYS A 64 1.70 -0.14 4.40
N SER A 65 2.89 0.20 4.91
CA SER A 65 3.61 -0.68 5.83
C SER A 65 2.78 -0.95 7.09
N PRO A 66 3.04 -2.06 7.82
CA PRO A 66 2.26 -2.42 9.02
C PRO A 66 2.25 -1.34 10.11
N ASP A 67 3.34 -0.59 10.26
CA ASP A 67 3.45 0.54 11.20
C ASP A 67 2.83 1.85 10.66
N GLY A 68 2.43 1.84 9.40
CA GLY A 68 1.82 2.98 8.74
C GLY A 68 2.76 4.15 8.45
N GLN A 69 4.08 3.94 8.41
CA GLN A 69 5.05 5.02 8.17
C GLN A 69 5.53 5.09 6.72
N PHE A 70 5.44 3.98 5.97
CA PHE A 70 5.91 3.86 4.60
C PHE A 70 4.77 3.47 3.66
N TRP A 71 4.91 3.87 2.40
CA TRP A 71 4.14 3.34 1.29
C TRP A 71 5.03 2.50 0.38
N GLU A 72 4.51 1.34 -0.04
CA GLU A 72 5.07 0.59 -1.15
C GLU A 72 4.70 1.32 -2.44
N VAL A 73 5.70 1.60 -3.26
CA VAL A 73 5.55 2.37 -4.48
C VAL A 73 6.32 1.76 -5.65
N GLU A 74 5.90 2.11 -6.86
CA GLU A 74 6.63 1.90 -8.10
C GLU A 74 6.92 3.23 -8.79
N HIS A 75 8.16 3.39 -9.25
CA HIS A 75 8.59 4.51 -10.08
C HIS A 75 9.45 4.03 -11.26
N LYS A 76 8.88 4.10 -12.46
CA LYS A 76 9.54 3.75 -13.73
C LYS A 76 10.12 2.33 -13.68
N GLY A 77 9.32 1.38 -13.19
CA GLY A 77 9.66 -0.04 -13.06
C GLY A 77 10.49 -0.41 -11.83
N SER A 78 10.89 0.55 -10.98
CA SER A 78 11.56 0.24 -9.71
C SER A 78 10.55 0.23 -8.57
N HIS A 79 10.49 -0.90 -7.85
CA HIS A 79 9.65 -1.08 -6.66
C HIS A 79 10.45 -0.81 -5.38
N GLY A 80 9.77 -0.31 -4.35
CA GLY A 80 10.34 -0.10 -3.03
C GLY A 80 9.45 0.70 -2.11
N TRP A 81 10.01 1.25 -1.05
CA TRP A 81 9.29 1.91 0.03
C TRP A 81 9.72 3.38 0.17
N ILE A 82 8.75 4.27 0.36
CA ILE A 82 8.99 5.70 0.64
C ILE A 82 8.25 6.10 1.91
N MET A 83 8.88 6.88 2.79
CA MET A 83 8.18 7.46 3.95
C MET A 83 7.05 8.37 3.50
N ILE A 84 5.86 8.20 4.09
CA ILE A 84 4.63 8.83 3.61
C ILE A 84 4.71 10.35 3.55
N HIS A 85 5.40 10.99 4.49
CA HIS A 85 5.49 12.45 4.54
C HIS A 85 6.26 13.06 3.35
N PHE A 86 6.99 12.27 2.57
CA PHE A 86 7.62 12.71 1.32
C PHE A 86 6.69 12.65 0.10
N LEU A 87 5.46 12.15 0.28
CA LEU A 87 4.50 11.95 -0.80
C LEU A 87 3.23 12.75 -0.54
N SER A 88 2.75 13.41 -1.59
CA SER A 88 1.45 14.05 -1.64
C SER A 88 0.56 13.24 -2.57
N PRO A 89 -0.47 12.52 -2.06
CA PRO A 89 -1.45 11.85 -2.90
C PRO A 89 -2.07 12.84 -3.89
N LYS A 90 -2.14 12.48 -5.18
CA LYS A 90 -2.98 13.23 -6.10
C LYS A 90 -4.43 12.88 -5.78
N ASP A 91 -5.13 13.77 -5.10
CA ASP A 91 -6.59 13.68 -5.00
C ASP A 91 -7.18 14.01 -6.38
N HIS A 92 -7.82 13.04 -7.01
CA HIS A 92 -8.59 13.25 -8.25
C HIS A 92 -9.76 14.23 -8.08
N ARG A 93 -10.12 14.61 -6.83
CA ARG A 93 -11.18 15.57 -6.52
C ARG A 93 -10.67 16.98 -6.20
N GLN A 94 -9.35 17.20 -6.12
CA GLN A 94 -8.79 18.53 -5.94
C GLN A 94 -7.97 18.95 -7.17
N PRO A 95 -8.33 20.04 -7.86
CA PRO A 95 -7.46 20.62 -8.87
C PRO A 95 -6.13 20.98 -8.21
N SER A 96 -5.02 20.58 -8.83
CA SER A 96 -3.69 20.99 -8.38
C SER A 96 -3.55 22.48 -8.67
N TYR A 97 -3.71 23.30 -7.64
CA TYR A 97 -3.29 24.70 -7.68
C TYR A 97 -1.79 24.74 -7.38
N PHE A 98 -0.99 24.43 -8.40
CA PHE A 98 0.43 24.80 -8.45
C PHE A 98 0.66 25.60 -9.74
#